data_AF-A0A5J4QKL5-F1
#
_entry.id   AF-A0A5J4QKL5-F1
#
_cell.length_a   1.000
_cell.length_b   1.000
_cell.length_c   1.000
_cell.angle_alpha   90.00
_cell.angle_beta   90.00
_cell.angle_gamma   90.00
#
_symmetry.space_group_name_H-M   'P 1'
#
loop_
_entity.id
_entity.type
_entity.pdbx_description
1 polymer ?
#
loop_
_entity_poly.entity_id
_entity_poly.type
_entity_poly.pdbx_seq_one_letter_code
_entity_poly.pdbx_strand_id
1 'polypeptide(L)'
;MGITLWQDTGFLGHRPENVTLKMPMKKPKGKELTTEQKQKNKAIASFRILIEHAIGGVKKCRILKERFRCHKFGFDDLVMLIACGLHNFRISLKTCLIQT
;
A
#
# COMPACT_ATOMS: atom_id res chain seq x y z
N MET A 1 -20.59 -6.88 -10.39
CA MET A 1 -19.46 -6.86 -9.43
C MET A 1 -18.78 -5.51 -9.56
N GLY A 2 -18.67 -4.74 -8.48
CA GLY A 2 -18.05 -3.40 -8.51
C GLY A 2 -16.58 -3.46 -8.08
N ILE A 3 -15.74 -2.58 -8.66
CA ILE A 3 -14.34 -2.43 -8.23
C ILE A 3 -14.32 -1.53 -6.99
N THR A 4 -13.63 -1.94 -5.93
CA THR A 4 -13.41 -1.09 -4.75
C THR A 4 -12.00 -0.52 -4.78
N LEU A 5 -11.87 0.81 -4.79
CA LEU A 5 -10.59 1.50 -4.82
C LEU A 5 -10.31 2.17 -3.48
N TRP A 6 -9.17 1.83 -2.89
CA TRP A 6 -8.67 2.43 -1.67
C TRP A 6 -7.75 3.59 -2.04
N GLN A 7 -8.12 4.80 -1.65
CA GLN A 7 -7.36 6.01 -1.98
C GLN A 7 -6.79 6.68 -0.74
N ASP A 8 -5.62 7.30 -0.90
CA ASP A 8 -5.09 8.24 0.08
C ASP A 8 -5.81 9.59 -0.02
N THR A 9 -5.83 10.34 1.08
CA THR A 9 -6.32 11.73 1.16
C THR A 9 -5.69 12.68 0.14
N GLY A 10 -4.49 12.37 -0.38
CA GLY A 10 -3.85 13.13 -1.46
C GLY A 10 -4.61 13.08 -2.79
N PHE A 11 -5.55 12.13 -2.97
CA PHE A 11 -6.32 11.93 -4.19
C PHE A 11 -7.77 12.43 -4.09
N LEU A 12 -8.06 13.40 -3.20
CA LEU A 12 -9.42 13.90 -2.92
C LEU A 12 -10.23 14.33 -4.18
N GLY A 13 -9.54 14.75 -5.25
CA GLY A 13 -10.14 15.14 -6.53
C GLY A 13 -10.29 14.01 -7.56
N HIS A 14 -9.75 12.81 -7.32
CA HIS A 14 -9.77 11.72 -8.28
C HIS A 14 -10.97 10.81 -8.06
N ARG A 15 -11.99 10.95 -8.92
CA ARG A 15 -13.23 10.18 -8.85
C ARG A 15 -13.46 9.39 -10.15
N PRO A 16 -12.91 8.17 -10.26
CA PRO A 16 -13.18 7.31 -11.40
C PRO A 16 -14.65 6.85 -11.40
N GLU A 17 -15.22 6.75 -12.60
CA GLU A 17 -16.56 6.21 -12.80
C GLU A 17 -16.58 4.70 -12.52
N ASN A 18 -17.73 4.18 -12.08
CA ASN A 18 -17.97 2.75 -11.84
C ASN A 18 -17.12 2.10 -10.72
N VAL A 19 -16.61 2.89 -9.77
CA VAL A 19 -15.75 2.40 -8.67
C VAL A 19 -16.29 2.84 -7.31
N THR A 20 -16.29 1.91 -6.34
CA THR A 20 -16.57 2.23 -4.93
C THR A 20 -15.31 2.77 -4.26
N LEU A 21 -15.31 4.05 -3.89
CA LEU A 21 -14.16 4.68 -3.23
C LEU A 21 -14.16 4.43 -1.72
N LYS A 22 -13.01 4.00 -1.20
CA LYS A 22 -12.71 3.92 0.23
C LYS A 22 -11.55 4.86 0.53
N MET A 23 -11.83 5.93 1.28
CA MET A 23 -10.83 6.93 1.65
C MET A 23 -11.02 7.29 3.14
N PRO A 24 -9.93 7.49 3.90
CA PRO A 24 -10.04 7.99 5.27
C PRO A 24 -10.59 9.42 5.26
N MET A 25 -11.46 9.71 6.21
CA MET A 25 -12.06 11.03 6.34
C MET A 25 -11.06 12.01 6.95
N LYS A 26 -10.74 13.07 6.22
CA LYS A 26 -9.90 14.18 6.71
C LYS A 26 -10.63 14.93 7.82
N LYS A 27 -9.88 15.35 8.84
CA LYS A 27 -10.43 16.18 9.92
C LYS A 27 -10.94 17.52 9.34
N PRO A 28 -12.21 17.88 9.56
CA PRO A 28 -12.74 19.17 9.15
C PRO A 28 -12.06 20.34 9.89
N LYS A 29 -11.91 21.49 9.23
CA LYS A 29 -11.30 22.68 9.86
C LYS A 29 -12.15 23.12 11.06
N GLY A 30 -11.53 23.25 12.23
CA GLY A 30 -12.19 23.72 13.47
C GLY A 30 -13.17 22.73 14.12
N LYS A 31 -13.23 21.47 13.66
CA LYS A 31 -14.14 20.45 14.20
C LYS A 31 -13.41 19.13 14.44
N GLU A 32 -13.91 18.34 15.37
CA GLU A 32 -13.42 16.99 15.65
C GLU A 32 -14.09 15.94 14.76
N LEU A 33 -13.38 14.82 14.53
CA LEU A 33 -13.99 13.63 13.92
C LEU A 33 -14.92 12.97 14.93
N THR A 34 -16.09 12.54 14.47
CA THR A 34 -17.00 11.75 15.30
C THR A 34 -16.39 10.39 15.63
N THR A 35 -16.87 9.74 16.70
CA THR A 35 -16.37 8.43 17.14
C THR A 35 -16.47 7.38 16.02
N GLU A 36 -17.57 7.39 15.26
CA GLU A 36 -17.78 6.50 14.11
C GLU A 36 -16.78 6.77 12.97
N GLN A 37 -16.51 8.05 12.68
CA GLN A 37 -15.51 8.42 11.67
C GLN A 37 -14.11 7.98 12.08
N LYS A 38 -13.76 8.12 13.38
CA LYS A 38 -12.49 7.63 13.93
C LYS A 38 -12.37 6.11 13.82
N GLN A 39 -13.43 5.36 14.13
CA GLN A 39 -13.44 3.90 13.99
C GLN A 39 -13.27 3.47 12.53
N LYS A 40 -13.98 4.11 11.58
CA LYS A 40 -13.80 3.85 10.15
C LYS A 40 -12.37 4.15 9.70
N ASN A 41 -11.81 5.29 10.08
CA ASN A 41 -10.42 5.63 9.78
C ASN A 41 -9.43 4.63 10.39
N LYS A 42 -9.68 4.12 11.61
CA LYS A 42 -8.84 3.11 12.26
C LYS A 42 -8.83 1.80 11.48
N ALA A 43 -9.98 1.33 10.99
CA ALA A 43 -10.06 0.14 10.15
C ALA A 43 -9.33 0.30 8.81
N ILE A 44 -9.44 1.49 8.19
CA ILE A 44 -8.69 1.82 6.97
C ILE A 44 -7.18 1.83 7.26
N ALA A 45 -6.76 2.44 8.37
CA ALA A 45 -5.36 2.51 8.78
C ALA A 45 -4.76 1.14 9.09
N SER A 46 -5.49 0.24 9.77
CA SER A 46 -4.99 -1.10 10.06
C SER A 46 -4.67 -1.91 8.80
N PHE A 47 -5.49 -1.76 7.76
CA PHE A 47 -5.22 -2.40 6.46
C PHE A 47 -4.00 -1.78 5.76
N ARG A 48 -3.89 -0.45 5.77
CA ARG A 48 -2.74 0.26 5.19
C ARG A 48 -1.41 -0.13 5.80
N ILE A 49 -1.36 -0.31 7.12
CA ILE A 49 -0.12 -0.68 7.84
C ILE A 49 0.46 -1.98 7.28
N LEU A 50 -0.38 -2.99 6.99
CA LEU A 50 0.06 -4.26 6.41
C LEU A 50 0.70 -4.04 5.02
N ILE A 51 0.07 -3.22 4.18
CA ILE A 51 0.59 -2.88 2.84
C ILE A 51 1.91 -2.10 2.96
N GLU A 52 1.99 -1.11 3.85
CA GLU A 52 3.18 -0.31 4.08
C GLU A 52 4.35 -1.18 4.55
N HIS A 53 4.10 -2.18 5.41
CA HIS A 53 5.09 -3.16 5.81
C HIS A 53 5.57 -4.03 4.64
N ALA A 54 4.66 -4.52 3.80
CA ALA A 54 5.02 -5.30 2.61
C ALA A 54 5.87 -4.45 1.64
N ILE A 55 5.44 -3.23 1.32
CA ILE A 55 6.19 -2.31 0.45
C ILE A 55 7.56 -1.97 1.06
N GLY A 56 7.62 -1.66 2.36
CA GLY A 56 8.88 -1.40 3.06
C GLY A 56 9.81 -2.62 3.04
N GLY A 57 9.23 -3.82 3.11
CA GLY A 57 9.94 -5.08 2.98
C GLY A 57 10.53 -5.33 1.59
N VAL A 58 9.77 -5.02 0.54
CA VAL A 58 10.21 -5.10 -0.87
C VAL A 58 11.31 -4.06 -1.16
N LYS A 59 11.18 -2.84 -0.62
CA LYS A 59 12.19 -1.76 -0.73
C LYS A 59 13.52 -2.04 -0.03
N LYS A 60 13.68 -3.20 0.62
CA LYS A 60 15.01 -3.68 1.06
C LYS A 60 15.94 -3.92 -0.12
N CYS A 61 15.39 -4.28 -1.28
CA CYS A 61 16.12 -4.25 -2.53
C CYS A 61 16.44 -2.79 -2.87
N ARG A 62 17.70 -2.37 -2.70
CA ARG A 62 18.12 -0.95 -2.85
C ARG A 62 17.77 -0.38 -4.23
N ILE A 63 17.74 -1.22 -5.26
CA ILE A 63 17.33 -0.85 -6.63
C ILE A 63 15.91 -0.24 -6.70
N LEU A 64 15.01 -0.60 -5.77
CA LEU A 64 13.66 -0.03 -5.65
C LEU A 64 13.55 1.16 -4.69
N LYS A 65 14.54 1.34 -3.81
CA LYS A 65 14.59 2.44 -2.86
C LYS A 65 15.27 3.67 -3.46
N GLU A 66 16.34 3.43 -4.22
CA GLU A 66 17.18 4.48 -4.78
C GLU A 66 16.64 4.96 -6.13
N ARG A 67 17.23 6.05 -6.62
CA ARG A 67 16.87 6.59 -7.94
C ARG A 67 17.17 5.54 -9.01
N PHE A 68 16.12 5.03 -9.63
CA PHE A 68 16.24 4.13 -10.77
C PHE A 68 16.73 4.90 -12.00
N ARG A 69 17.85 4.47 -12.59
CA ARG A 69 18.49 5.13 -13.74
C ARG A 69 18.31 4.37 -15.05
N CYS A 70 17.74 3.17 -15.01
CA CYS A 70 17.49 2.39 -16.22
C CYS A 70 16.17 2.83 -16.84
N HIS A 71 16.22 3.34 -18.07
CA HIS A 71 15.05 3.82 -18.80
C HIS A 71 14.58 2.84 -19.89
N LYS A 72 15.02 1.58 -19.81
CA LYS A 72 14.55 0.54 -20.74
C LYS A 72 13.09 0.22 -20.44
N PHE A 73 12.28 0.18 -21.49
CA PHE A 73 10.85 -0.10 -21.39
C PHE A 73 10.60 -1.44 -20.66
N GLY A 74 9.71 -1.41 -19.66
CA GLY A 74 9.31 -2.58 -18.87
C GLY A 74 10.35 -3.11 -17.88
N PHE A 75 11.53 -2.47 -17.80
CA PHE A 75 12.59 -2.93 -16.90
C PHE A 75 12.29 -2.59 -15.44
N ASP A 76 11.58 -1.49 -15.19
CA ASP A 76 11.03 -1.12 -13.88
C ASP A 76 10.02 -2.15 -13.36
N ASP A 77 9.07 -2.57 -14.20
CA ASP A 77 8.10 -3.61 -13.87
C ASP A 77 8.80 -4.96 -13.56
N LEU A 78 9.78 -5.35 -14.37
CA LEU A 78 10.58 -6.56 -14.14
C LEU A 78 11.32 -6.50 -12.80
N VAL A 79 11.96 -5.37 -12.50
CA VAL A 79 12.69 -5.18 -11.23
C VAL A 79 11.74 -5.24 -10.05
N MET A 80 10.55 -4.64 -10.16
CA MET A 80 9.52 -4.71 -9.12
C MET A 80 9.05 -6.16 -8.92
N LEU A 81 8.78 -6.90 -10.00
CA LEU A 81 8.37 -8.30 -9.94
C LEU A 81 9.42 -9.18 -9.23
N ILE A 82 10.69 -9.05 -9.62
CA ILE A 82 11.79 -9.81 -9.02
C ILE A 82 11.93 -9.49 -7.53
N ALA A 83 11.91 -8.21 -7.16
CA ALA A 83 12.05 -7.79 -5.77
C ALA A 83 10.86 -8.26 -4.89
N CYS A 84 9.63 -8.22 -5.41
CA CYS A 84 8.46 -8.82 -4.76
C CYS A 84 8.64 -10.32 -4.57
N GLY A 85 9.11 -11.04 -5.59
CA GLY A 85 9.42 -12.47 -5.50
C GLY A 85 10.44 -12.79 -4.41
N LEU A 86 11.56 -12.05 -4.37
CA LEU A 86 12.60 -12.20 -3.35
C LEU A 86 12.07 -11.89 -1.94
N HIS A 87 11.23 -10.86 -1.79
CA HIS A 87 10.61 -10.52 -0.52
C HIS A 87 9.69 -11.64 -0.02
N ASN A 88 8.85 -12.17 -0.90
CA ASN A 88 7.94 -13.27 -0.60
C ASN A 88 8.70 -14.54 -0.22
N PHE A 89 9.75 -14.88 -0.98
CA PHE A 89 10.63 -16.01 -0.67
C PHE A 89 11.27 -15.86 0.71
N ARG A 90 11.79 -14.68 1.03
CA ARG A 90 12.36 -14.37 2.35
C ARG A 90 11.33 -14.51 3.48
N ILE A 91 10.08 -14.09 3.27
CA ILE A 91 9.00 -14.29 4.26
C ILE A 91 8.73 -15.78 4.43
N SER A 92 8.59 -16.53 3.34
CA SER A 92 8.32 -17.97 3.39
C SER A 92 9.38 -18.74 4.17
N LEU A 93 10.67 -18.42 3.98
CA LEU A 93 11.76 -19.04 4.73
C LEU A 93 11.67 -18.73 6.23
N LYS A 94 11.35 -17.48 6.60
CA LYS A 94 11.18 -17.10 8.01
C LYS A 94 10.01 -17.83 8.64
N THR A 95 8.88 -17.92 7.97
CA THR A 95 7.70 -18.62 8.50
C THR A 95 7.96 -20.11 8.66
N CYS A 96 8.67 -20.73 7.71
CA CYS A 96 9.03 -22.14 7.77
C CYS A 96 9.97 -22.45 8.95
N LEU A 97 10.97 -21.60 9.20
CA LEU A 97 11.92 -21.75 10.31
C LEU A 97 11.32 -21.52 11.72
N ILE A 98 10.09 -21.00 11.82
CA ILE A 98 9.40 -20.77 13.10
C ILE A 98 8.44 -21.95 13.42
N GLN A 99 8.22 -22.87 12.47
CA GLN A 99 7.33 -24.03 12.62
C GLN A 99 8.06 -25.38 12.84
N THR A 100 9.39 -25.36 13.02
CA THR A 100 10.23 -26.50 13.41
C THR A 100 10.91 -26.22 14.73
#